data_AF-A0A0N4TV90-F1
#
_entry.id   AF-A0A0N4TV90-F1
#
_cell.length_a   1.000
_cell.length_b   1.000
_cell.length_c   1.000
_cell.angle_alpha   90.00
_cell.angle_beta   90.00
_cell.angle_gamma   90.00
#
_symmetry.space_group_name_H-M   'P 1'
#
loop_
_entity.id
_entity.type
_entity.pdbx_description
1 polymer ?
#
loop_
_entity_poly.entity_id
_entity_poly.type
_entity_poly.pdbx_seq_one_letter_code
_entity_poly.pdbx_strand_id
1 'polypeptide(L)'
;MERFPERSREIIASVPLITSTSPSSSTYQCKECILYGSVLKEHEEKLLQRLRGLCDPGQHSFNEHEMVFSLKTGQDPDVTVRLRRKFGGPDANSFQWHFRYMGAAEPDVHCPTIIRKSIDSLIYSSNMMEFVKTLGLRMDYEYLTKGYLFTKGHIKVIINNITRTEKIGTYDPNVLKPLSDSLLIEMSAALPDTKEYMTTAKALRSFADQLSP
;
A
#
# COMPACT_ATOMS: atom_id res chain seq x y z
N MET A 1 -29.99 -25.58 -13.12
CA MET A 1 -29.70 -24.14 -13.29
C MET A 1 -29.82 -23.51 -11.91
N GLU A 2 -28.79 -23.68 -11.07
CA GLU A 2 -28.77 -23.14 -9.71
C GLU A 2 -27.72 -22.04 -9.65
N ARG A 3 -28.16 -20.82 -9.33
CA ARG A 3 -27.29 -19.66 -9.13
C ARG A 3 -26.72 -19.72 -7.72
N PHE A 4 -25.40 -19.83 -7.61
CA PHE A 4 -24.68 -19.51 -6.38
C PHE A 4 -24.65 -17.99 -6.16
N PRO A 5 -24.79 -17.48 -4.93
CA PRO A 5 -24.90 -16.05 -4.67
C PRO A 5 -23.53 -15.35 -4.70
N GLU A 6 -23.46 -14.25 -5.45
CA GLU A 6 -22.34 -13.30 -5.58
C GLU A 6 -22.12 -12.48 -4.29
N ARG A 7 -21.45 -13.02 -3.28
CA ARG A 7 -21.21 -12.25 -2.04
C ARG A 7 -19.80 -12.31 -1.45
N SER A 8 -18.76 -12.40 -2.28
CA SER A 8 -17.37 -12.47 -1.78
C SER A 8 -16.34 -11.65 -2.55
N ARG A 9 -16.78 -10.67 -3.36
CA ARG A 9 -15.88 -9.83 -4.16
C ARG A 9 -16.01 -8.38 -3.70
N GLU A 10 -15.03 -7.92 -2.92
CA GLU A 10 -14.69 -6.52 -2.55
C GLU A 10 -14.29 -6.41 -1.07
N ILE A 11 -13.17 -7.03 -0.67
CA ILE A 11 -12.68 -6.88 0.72
C ILE A 11 -11.31 -6.16 0.77
N ILE A 12 -10.59 -6.08 -0.36
CA ILE A 12 -9.28 -5.39 -0.40
C ILE A 12 -9.40 -3.95 -0.94
N ALA A 13 -10.54 -3.59 -1.57
CA ALA A 13 -10.79 -2.25 -2.12
C ALA A 13 -11.83 -1.43 -1.33
N SER A 14 -12.42 -1.98 -0.28
CA SER A 14 -13.52 -1.34 0.46
C SER A 14 -13.51 -1.75 1.93
N VAL A 15 -12.61 -1.14 2.70
CA VAL A 15 -12.98 -0.80 4.08
C VAL A 15 -13.68 0.56 4.00
N PRO A 16 -14.93 0.69 4.48
CA PRO A 16 -15.71 1.89 4.30
C PRO A 16 -15.09 3.06 5.06
N LEU A 17 -14.75 4.13 4.34
CA LEU A 17 -14.69 5.47 4.90
C LEU A 17 -16.13 5.89 5.21
N ILE A 18 -16.43 5.97 6.51
CA ILE A 18 -17.48 6.80 7.13
C ILE A 18 -18.83 6.77 6.40
N THR A 19 -19.80 6.04 6.97
CA THR A 19 -21.23 6.31 6.74
C THR A 19 -21.57 7.72 7.21
N SER A 20 -21.45 8.69 6.32
CA SER A 20 -22.12 9.99 6.44
C SER A 20 -22.52 10.48 5.05
N THR A 21 -23.83 10.55 4.85
CA THR A 21 -24.52 11.14 3.71
C THR A 21 -24.12 12.59 3.48
N SER A 22 -23.22 12.84 2.51
CA SER A 22 -23.18 14.03 1.63
C SER A 22 -21.89 13.95 0.78
N PRO A 23 -21.94 14.18 -0.55
CA PRO A 23 -20.74 14.21 -1.38
C PRO A 23 -20.03 15.55 -1.15
N SER A 24 -19.23 15.64 -0.09
CA SER A 24 -18.23 16.70 0.08
C SER A 24 -16.93 16.29 -0.63
N SER A 25 -16.28 17.26 -1.28
CA SER A 25 -15.32 17.08 -2.38
C SER A 25 -13.92 16.54 -1.99
N SER A 26 -13.80 15.57 -1.09
CA SER A 26 -12.48 15.13 -0.60
C SER A 26 -12.43 13.67 -0.14
N THR A 27 -12.95 12.72 -0.94
CA THR A 27 -12.87 11.28 -0.63
C THR A 27 -11.57 10.60 -1.09
N TYR A 28 -10.83 11.18 -2.04
CA TYR A 28 -9.60 10.60 -2.59
C TYR A 28 -8.32 11.04 -1.87
N GLN A 29 -8.37 12.16 -1.15
CA GLN A 29 -7.24 12.73 -0.44
C GLN A 29 -7.34 12.43 1.05
N CYS A 30 -6.24 11.93 1.62
CA CYS A 30 -6.12 11.67 3.04
C CYS A 30 -4.73 12.04 3.54
N LYS A 31 -4.62 12.13 4.86
CA LYS A 31 -3.36 12.15 5.59
C LYS A 31 -3.11 10.76 6.14
N GLU A 32 -1.91 10.22 5.92
CA GLU A 32 -1.52 8.89 6.37
C GLU A 32 -0.48 9.01 7.48
N CYS A 33 -0.71 8.34 8.62
CA CYS A 33 0.30 8.07 9.65
C CYS A 33 0.94 6.72 9.34
N ILE A 34 2.27 6.65 9.25
CA ILE A 34 2.97 5.45 8.78
C ILE A 34 4.18 5.13 9.67
N LEU A 35 4.40 3.83 9.88
CA LEU A 35 5.60 3.26 10.46
C LEU A 35 6.15 2.17 9.54
N TYR A 36 7.47 2.09 9.46
CA TYR A 36 8.18 1.04 8.76
C TYR A 36 9.00 0.21 9.75
N GLY A 37 9.04 -1.09 9.49
CA GLY A 37 9.86 -2.04 10.22
C GLY A 37 10.34 -3.15 9.30
N SER A 38 11.15 -4.05 9.84
CA SER A 38 11.57 -5.24 9.10
C SER A 38 11.70 -6.43 10.02
N VAL A 39 11.50 -7.62 9.48
CA VAL A 39 11.68 -8.89 10.18
C VAL A 39 12.42 -9.85 9.26
N LEU A 40 13.38 -10.62 9.79
CA LEU A 40 14.02 -11.68 9.02
C LEU A 40 12.98 -12.73 8.63
N LYS A 41 13.09 -13.30 7.42
CA LYS A 41 12.14 -14.31 6.91
C LYS A 41 11.99 -15.51 7.85
N GLU A 42 13.06 -15.93 8.53
CA GLU A 42 13.02 -17.01 9.51
C GLU A 42 12.09 -16.74 10.72
N HIS A 43 11.79 -15.46 10.99
CA HIS A 43 10.94 -15.02 12.08
C HIS A 43 9.50 -14.67 11.62
N GLU A 44 9.18 -14.88 10.34
CA GLU A 44 7.88 -14.56 9.75
C GLU A 44 6.71 -15.21 10.50
N GLU A 45 6.79 -16.53 10.73
CA GLU A 45 5.70 -17.28 11.37
C GLU A 45 5.39 -16.74 12.78
N LYS A 46 6.42 -16.34 13.54
CA LYS A 46 6.24 -15.76 14.89
C LYS A 46 5.50 -14.42 14.81
N LEU A 47 5.84 -13.58 13.83
CA LEU A 47 5.14 -12.31 13.60
C LEU A 47 3.68 -12.56 13.19
N LEU A 48 3.45 -13.49 12.25
CA LEU A 48 2.11 -13.86 11.80
C LEU A 48 1.23 -14.36 12.95
N GLN A 49 1.78 -15.21 13.83
CA GLN A 49 1.05 -15.70 15.02
C GLN A 49 0.64 -14.55 15.95
N ARG A 50 1.55 -13.60 16.23
CA ARG A 50 1.23 -12.42 17.05
C ARG A 50 0.13 -11.56 16.40
N LEU A 51 0.25 -11.28 15.10
CA LEU A 51 -0.74 -10.48 14.37
C LEU A 51 -2.12 -11.15 14.34
N ARG A 52 -2.18 -12.47 14.12
CA ARG A 52 -3.44 -13.24 14.20
C ARG A 52 -4.14 -13.12 15.55
N GLY A 53 -3.38 -12.95 16.64
CA GLY A 53 -3.94 -12.74 17.98
C GLY A 53 -4.35 -11.29 18.28
N LEU A 54 -3.91 -10.31 17.49
CA LEU A 54 -4.08 -8.88 17.76
C LEU A 54 -4.96 -8.14 16.73
N CYS A 55 -5.23 -8.74 15.57
CA CYS A 55 -5.89 -8.12 14.42
C CYS A 55 -7.23 -8.80 14.07
N ASP A 56 -8.19 -8.00 13.58
CA ASP A 56 -9.52 -8.41 13.15
C ASP A 56 -9.94 -7.69 11.84
N PRO A 57 -10.64 -8.33 10.88
CA PRO A 57 -10.76 -9.77 10.67
C PRO A 57 -9.68 -10.30 9.70
N GLY A 58 -8.93 -11.31 10.13
CA GLY A 58 -8.22 -12.21 9.23
C GLY A 58 -6.97 -11.69 8.50
N GLN A 59 -6.26 -12.64 7.92
CA GLN A 59 -5.05 -12.46 7.12
C GLN A 59 -5.43 -12.55 5.64
N HIS A 60 -5.13 -11.51 4.86
CA HIS A 60 -5.37 -11.50 3.41
C HIS A 60 -4.05 -11.59 2.65
N SER A 61 -3.89 -12.58 1.80
CA SER A 61 -2.73 -12.66 0.91
C SER A 61 -2.90 -11.73 -0.29
N PHE A 62 -1.78 -11.18 -0.77
CA PHE A 62 -1.75 -10.41 -2.01
C PHE A 62 -0.50 -10.73 -2.84
N ASN A 63 -0.60 -10.43 -4.13
CA ASN A 63 0.50 -10.46 -5.08
C ASN A 63 0.30 -9.27 -6.04
N GLU A 64 1.17 -8.29 -5.95
CA GLU A 64 1.01 -7.00 -6.62
C GLU A 64 2.27 -6.63 -7.39
N HIS A 65 2.07 -5.91 -8.49
CA HIS A 65 3.11 -5.23 -9.23
C HIS A 65 3.03 -3.74 -8.92
N GLU A 66 4.14 -3.18 -8.43
CA GLU A 66 4.25 -1.76 -8.12
C GLU A 66 5.33 -1.11 -8.98
N MET A 67 4.96 0.00 -9.59
CA MET A 67 5.83 0.83 -10.43
C MET A 67 5.85 2.24 -9.83
N VAL A 68 7.04 2.80 -9.70
CA VAL A 68 7.23 4.14 -9.14
C VAL A 68 7.67 5.08 -10.26
N PHE A 69 6.97 6.20 -10.35
CA PHE A 69 7.20 7.23 -11.34
C PHE A 69 7.43 8.57 -10.66
N SER A 70 8.18 9.43 -11.32
CA SER A 70 8.35 10.82 -10.91
C SER A 70 8.20 11.80 -12.06
N LEU A 71 7.73 13.00 -11.71
CA LEU A 71 7.85 14.18 -12.55
C LEU A 71 9.07 14.97 -12.05
N LYS A 72 10.07 15.14 -12.91
CA LYS A 72 11.30 15.88 -12.59
C LYS A 72 11.33 17.15 -13.44
N THR A 73 11.10 18.30 -12.84
CA THR A 73 11.35 19.61 -13.47
C THR A 73 12.73 20.16 -13.14
N GLY A 74 13.42 19.58 -12.13
CA GLY A 74 14.78 19.90 -11.72
C GLY A 74 15.62 18.67 -11.34
N GLN A 75 16.61 18.84 -10.45
CA GLN A 75 17.46 17.74 -9.96
C GLN A 75 16.69 16.77 -9.05
N ASP A 76 15.79 17.29 -8.21
CA ASP A 76 14.94 16.50 -7.33
C ASP A 76 13.54 16.27 -7.96
N PRO A 77 12.89 15.12 -7.69
CA PRO A 77 11.55 14.87 -8.19
C PRO A 77 10.53 15.73 -7.45
N ASP A 78 9.78 16.54 -8.19
CA ASP A 78 8.74 17.42 -7.64
C ASP A 78 7.50 16.63 -7.22
N VAL A 79 7.22 15.55 -7.94
CA VAL A 79 6.04 14.70 -7.75
C VAL A 79 6.45 13.24 -7.89
N THR A 80 6.07 12.41 -6.91
CA THR A 80 6.20 10.95 -7.00
C THR A 80 4.82 10.29 -7.03
N VAL A 81 4.61 9.42 -8.01
CA VAL A 81 3.39 8.64 -8.21
C VAL A 81 3.72 7.16 -8.18
N ARG A 82 2.85 6.37 -7.56
CA ARG A 82 2.92 4.91 -7.54
C ARG A 82 1.75 4.35 -8.31
N LEU A 83 2.04 3.46 -9.26
CA LEU A 83 1.04 2.63 -9.91
C LEU A 83 1.12 1.23 -9.34
N ARG A 84 -0.02 0.69 -8.94
CA ARG A 84 -0.10 -0.64 -8.37
C ARG A 84 -1.25 -1.42 -8.98
N ARG A 85 -1.00 -2.68 -9.31
CA ARG A 85 -2.02 -3.62 -9.79
C ARG A 85 -1.81 -5.00 -9.21
N LYS A 86 -2.88 -5.79 -9.15
CA LYS A 86 -2.78 -7.22 -8.85
C LYS A 86 -2.04 -7.94 -9.98
N PHE A 87 -1.17 -8.88 -9.63
CA PHE A 87 -0.26 -9.53 -10.57
C PHE A 87 -0.19 -11.04 -10.34
N GLY A 88 -0.16 -11.83 -11.42
CA GLY A 88 0.15 -13.27 -11.38
C GLY A 88 -0.82 -14.18 -10.61
N GLY A 89 -1.98 -13.68 -10.17
CA GLY A 89 -3.01 -14.44 -9.47
C GLY A 89 -4.31 -14.59 -10.28
N PRO A 90 -5.28 -15.42 -9.81
CA PRO A 90 -6.57 -15.61 -10.48
C PRO A 90 -7.43 -14.33 -10.50
N ASP A 91 -7.15 -13.40 -9.60
CA ASP A 91 -7.77 -12.08 -9.49
C ASP A 91 -6.92 -10.96 -10.10
N ALA A 92 -5.85 -11.30 -10.82
CA ALA A 92 -5.03 -10.32 -11.53
C ALA A 92 -5.85 -9.67 -12.65
N ASN A 93 -5.93 -8.34 -12.60
CA ASN A 93 -6.54 -7.53 -13.64
C ASN A 93 -5.52 -6.53 -14.15
N SER A 94 -5.05 -6.72 -15.38
CA SER A 94 -4.00 -5.86 -15.98
C SER A 94 -4.49 -4.45 -16.32
N PHE A 95 -5.81 -4.22 -16.30
CA PHE A 95 -6.43 -2.95 -16.67
C PHE A 95 -6.86 -2.11 -15.47
N GLN A 96 -6.92 -2.70 -14.27
CA GLN A 96 -7.31 -1.99 -13.05
C GLN A 96 -6.06 -1.61 -12.25
N TRP A 97 -5.93 -0.32 -11.97
CA TRP A 97 -4.76 0.26 -11.34
C TRP A 97 -5.16 1.11 -10.15
N HIS A 98 -4.39 1.02 -9.08
CA HIS A 98 -4.29 2.08 -8.09
C HIS A 98 -3.28 3.09 -8.59
N PHE A 99 -3.73 4.34 -8.74
CA PHE A 99 -2.90 5.48 -9.08
C PHE A 99 -2.78 6.37 -7.86
N ARG A 100 -1.61 6.37 -7.23
CA ARG A 100 -1.41 7.01 -5.93
C ARG A 100 -0.33 8.06 -5.98
N TYR A 101 -0.67 9.30 -5.63
CA TYR A 101 0.31 10.34 -5.32
C TYR A 101 0.75 10.22 -3.86
N MET A 102 2.06 10.30 -3.62
CA MET A 102 2.66 10.29 -2.30
C MET A 102 3.34 11.63 -2.03
N GLY A 103 2.81 12.40 -1.08
CA GLY A 103 3.43 13.63 -0.64
C GLY A 103 4.71 13.39 0.17
N ALA A 104 5.54 14.43 0.27
CA ALA A 104 6.68 14.44 1.19
C ALA A 104 6.22 14.29 2.64
N ALA A 105 7.12 13.81 3.50
CA ALA A 105 6.86 13.75 4.93
C ALA A 105 6.69 15.16 5.51
N GLU A 106 5.63 15.37 6.27
CA GLU A 106 5.42 16.61 7.03
C GLU A 106 6.43 16.65 8.19
N PRO A 107 7.19 17.75 8.36
CA PRO A 107 8.14 17.87 9.44
C PRO A 107 7.41 18.07 10.77
N ASP A 108 7.40 17.05 11.62
CA ASP A 108 6.96 17.14 13.01
C ASP A 108 7.84 16.24 13.88
N VAL A 109 8.73 16.87 14.66
CA VAL A 109 9.72 16.17 15.50
C VAL A 109 9.06 15.48 16.70
N HIS A 110 7.86 15.89 17.09
CA HIS A 110 7.12 15.30 18.20
C HIS A 110 6.20 14.17 17.75
N CYS A 111 5.96 14.03 16.45
CA CYS A 111 5.14 12.96 15.92
C CYS A 111 5.90 11.62 15.98
N PRO A 112 5.32 10.56 16.58
CA PRO A 112 5.98 9.26 16.69
C PRO A 112 5.92 8.44 15.38
N THR A 113 5.35 9.00 14.31
CA THR A 113 5.11 8.33 13.02
C THR A 113 5.43 9.27 11.86
N ILE A 114 5.68 8.74 10.68
CA ILE A 114 5.77 9.55 9.46
C ILE A 114 4.37 10.03 9.09
N ILE A 115 4.22 11.33 8.87
CA ILE A 115 2.98 11.94 8.39
C ILE A 115 3.18 12.38 6.97
N ARG A 116 2.27 12.04 6.06
CA ARG A 116 2.28 12.57 4.69
C ARG A 116 0.89 12.63 4.10
N LYS A 117 0.73 13.48 3.09
CA LYS A 117 -0.46 13.52 2.24
C LYS A 117 -0.43 12.39 1.23
N SER A 118 -1.61 11.83 0.96
CA SER A 118 -1.80 10.73 0.03
C SER A 118 -3.07 10.97 -0.78
N ILE A 119 -2.99 10.80 -2.09
CA ILE A 119 -4.17 10.83 -2.97
C ILE A 119 -4.19 9.52 -3.72
N ASP A 120 -5.26 8.74 -3.58
CA ASP A 120 -5.39 7.42 -4.20
C ASP A 120 -6.65 7.36 -5.06
N SER A 121 -6.52 6.82 -6.27
CA SER A 121 -7.61 6.64 -7.21
C SER A 121 -7.55 5.27 -7.86
N LEU A 122 -8.73 4.65 -8.00
CA LEU A 122 -8.90 3.45 -8.80
C LEU A 122 -9.18 3.85 -10.25
N ILE A 123 -8.27 3.48 -11.15
CA ILE A 123 -8.33 3.84 -12.57
C ILE A 123 -8.39 2.57 -13.41
N TYR A 124 -9.23 2.58 -14.44
CA TYR A 124 -9.24 1.57 -15.48
C TYR A 124 -8.53 2.10 -16.73
N SER A 125 -7.53 1.39 -17.24
CA SER A 125 -6.84 1.75 -18.48
C SER A 125 -6.29 0.53 -19.19
N SER A 126 -6.57 0.44 -20.49
CA SER A 126 -5.97 -0.55 -21.39
C SER A 126 -4.52 -0.21 -21.76
N ASN A 127 -4.11 1.06 -21.62
CA ASN A 127 -2.76 1.52 -21.90
C ASN A 127 -2.24 2.52 -20.84
N MET A 128 -2.06 2.02 -19.62
CA MET A 128 -1.62 2.84 -18.49
C MET A 128 -0.23 3.47 -18.71
N MET A 129 0.67 2.76 -19.40
CA MET A 129 2.04 3.24 -19.64
C MET A 129 2.07 4.45 -20.59
N GLU A 130 1.25 4.44 -21.64
CA GLU A 130 1.11 5.61 -22.53
C GLU A 130 0.47 6.79 -21.80
N PHE A 131 -0.55 6.54 -20.96
CA PHE A 131 -1.18 7.57 -20.16
C PHE A 131 -0.15 8.30 -19.27
N VAL A 132 0.62 7.57 -18.46
CA VAL A 132 1.61 8.21 -17.56
C VAL A 132 2.74 8.88 -18.32
N LYS A 133 3.17 8.32 -19.46
CA LYS A 133 4.16 8.95 -20.35
C LYS A 133 3.64 10.29 -20.89
N THR A 134 2.36 10.36 -21.26
CA THR A 134 1.72 11.58 -21.76
C THR A 134 1.63 12.66 -20.68
N LEU A 135 1.52 12.27 -19.40
CA LEU A 135 1.63 13.19 -18.26
C LEU A 135 3.06 13.67 -17.99
N GLY A 136 4.05 13.19 -18.74
CA GLY A 136 5.48 13.52 -18.53
C GLY A 136 6.14 12.76 -17.39
N LEU A 137 5.44 11.79 -16.78
CA LEU A 137 5.99 10.95 -15.72
C LEU A 137 7.02 9.97 -16.28
N ARG A 138 8.15 9.84 -15.58
CA ARG A 138 9.22 8.89 -15.90
C ARG A 138 9.29 7.81 -14.84
N MET A 139 9.42 6.56 -15.27
CA MET A 139 9.54 5.45 -14.33
C MET A 139 10.95 5.47 -13.71
N ASP A 140 11.01 5.40 -12.39
CA ASP A 140 12.26 5.31 -11.64
C ASP A 140 12.63 3.84 -11.41
N TYR A 141 11.67 3.03 -10.94
CA TYR A 141 11.86 1.60 -10.68
C TYR A 141 10.52 0.86 -10.57
N GLU A 142 10.57 -0.46 -10.68
CA GLU A 142 9.43 -1.35 -10.45
C GLU A 142 9.84 -2.58 -9.65
N TYR A 143 8.87 -3.21 -8.99
CA TYR A 143 9.07 -4.42 -8.22
C TYR A 143 7.76 -5.20 -8.06
N LEU A 144 7.90 -6.50 -7.80
CA LEU A 144 6.79 -7.34 -7.38
C LEU A 144 6.80 -7.46 -5.87
N THR A 145 5.63 -7.48 -5.26
CA THR A 145 5.47 -7.71 -3.83
C THR A 145 4.43 -8.77 -3.58
N LYS A 146 4.77 -9.71 -2.70
CA LYS A 146 3.86 -10.74 -2.19
C LYS A 146 3.84 -10.68 -0.69
N GLY A 147 2.70 -10.94 -0.08
CA GLY A 147 2.65 -11.10 1.36
C GLY A 147 1.25 -10.98 1.90
N TYR A 148 1.12 -10.33 3.05
CA TYR A 148 -0.10 -10.38 3.86
C TYR A 148 -0.54 -9.01 4.36
N LEU A 149 -1.85 -8.80 4.36
CA LEU A 149 -2.53 -7.66 4.96
C LEU A 149 -3.31 -8.13 6.19
N PHE A 150 -3.13 -7.41 7.29
CA PHE A 150 -3.92 -7.51 8.51
C PHE A 150 -4.54 -6.15 8.84
N THR A 151 -5.67 -6.15 9.55
CA THR A 151 -6.32 -4.93 10.03
C THR A 151 -6.54 -4.98 11.54
N LYS A 152 -6.38 -3.85 12.23
CA LYS A 152 -6.81 -3.65 13.62
C LYS A 152 -7.58 -2.36 13.70
N GLY A 153 -8.91 -2.45 13.65
CA GLY A 153 -9.76 -1.28 13.44
C GLY A 153 -9.40 -0.58 12.12
N HIS A 154 -8.90 0.65 12.20
CA HIS A 154 -8.49 1.44 11.03
C HIS A 154 -6.99 1.36 10.71
N ILE A 155 -6.22 0.61 11.51
CA ILE A 155 -4.79 0.37 11.26
C ILE A 155 -4.65 -0.81 10.29
N LYS A 156 -3.86 -0.61 9.24
CA LYS A 156 -3.43 -1.65 8.31
C LYS A 156 -2.00 -2.07 8.65
N VAL A 157 -1.72 -3.36 8.60
CA VAL A 157 -0.37 -3.93 8.69
C VAL A 157 -0.13 -4.74 7.43
N ILE A 158 0.87 -4.34 6.65
CA ILE A 158 1.27 -5.00 5.41
C ILE A 158 2.65 -5.61 5.60
N ILE A 159 2.75 -6.91 5.37
CA ILE A 159 3.99 -7.67 5.33
C ILE A 159 4.34 -7.89 3.87
N ASN A 160 5.48 -7.36 3.43
CA ASN A 160 5.92 -7.37 2.04
C ASN A 160 7.19 -8.21 1.87
N ASN A 161 7.11 -9.24 1.03
CA ASN A 161 8.27 -9.89 0.43
C ASN A 161 8.48 -9.30 -0.97
N ILE A 162 9.51 -8.46 -1.10
CA ILE A 162 9.76 -7.71 -2.32
C ILE A 162 10.75 -8.48 -3.20
N THR A 163 10.40 -8.64 -4.47
CA THR A 163 11.31 -9.12 -5.51
C THR A 163 11.52 -8.04 -6.56
N ARG A 164 12.79 -7.83 -6.91
CA ARG A 164 13.19 -6.89 -7.96
C ARG A 164 13.29 -7.62 -9.29
N THR A 165 12.97 -6.91 -10.36
CA THR A 165 13.35 -7.32 -11.70
C THR A 165 14.66 -6.65 -12.10
N GLU A 166 15.56 -7.39 -12.74
CA GLU A 166 16.79 -6.83 -13.30
C GLU A 166 16.54 -6.04 -14.58
N LYS A 167 15.44 -6.35 -15.28
CA LYS A 167 15.08 -5.71 -16.55
C LYS A 167 13.62 -5.31 -16.53
N ILE A 168 13.40 -4.01 -16.68
CA ILE A 168 12.08 -3.40 -16.77
C ILE A 168 11.19 -4.16 -17.76
N GLY A 169 9.95 -4.44 -17.35
CA GLY A 169 8.94 -5.16 -18.14
C GLY A 169 9.14 -6.67 -18.18
N THR A 170 10.14 -7.21 -17.50
CA THR A 170 10.44 -8.65 -17.49
C THR A 170 10.13 -9.23 -16.10
N TYR A 171 9.23 -10.21 -16.05
CA TYR A 171 8.74 -10.79 -14.79
C TYR A 171 8.87 -12.32 -14.75
N ASP A 172 9.79 -12.87 -15.55
CA ASP A 172 10.09 -14.31 -15.53
C ASP A 172 10.64 -14.69 -14.14
N PRO A 173 10.07 -15.70 -13.46
CA PRO A 173 10.55 -16.15 -12.15
C PRO A 173 12.06 -16.44 -12.09
N ASN A 174 12.69 -16.83 -13.20
CA ASN A 174 14.12 -17.15 -13.28
C ASN A 174 15.02 -15.91 -13.21
N VAL A 175 14.50 -14.72 -13.51
CA VAL A 175 15.27 -13.46 -13.47
C VAL A 175 14.87 -12.55 -12.32
N LEU A 176 13.85 -12.94 -11.54
CA LEU A 176 13.43 -12.19 -10.36
C LEU A 176 14.38 -12.49 -9.20
N LYS A 177 14.85 -11.43 -8.54
CA LYS A 177 15.74 -11.55 -7.37
C LYS A 177 15.06 -11.04 -6.12
N PRO A 178 15.19 -11.74 -4.97
CA PRO A 178 14.72 -11.20 -3.71
C PRO A 178 15.46 -9.89 -3.40
N LEU A 179 14.75 -8.93 -2.83
CA LEU A 179 15.34 -7.67 -2.39
C LEU A 179 16.35 -7.88 -1.25
N SER A 180 15.98 -8.72 -0.29
CA SER A 180 16.77 -9.05 0.90
C SER A 180 16.25 -10.33 1.56
N ASP A 181 16.88 -10.75 2.65
CA ASP A 181 16.43 -11.85 3.53
C ASP A 181 15.43 -11.40 4.60
N SER A 182 15.02 -10.14 4.54
CA SER A 182 14.00 -9.56 5.43
C SER A 182 12.70 -9.28 4.68
N LEU A 183 11.60 -9.33 5.41
CA LEU A 183 10.29 -8.83 5.00
C LEU A 183 10.19 -7.36 5.44
N LEU A 184 9.64 -6.52 4.55
CA LEU A 184 9.32 -5.13 4.88
C LEU A 184 7.95 -5.08 5.53
N ILE A 185 7.87 -4.49 6.72
CA ILE A 185 6.62 -4.26 7.44
C ILE A 185 6.22 -2.79 7.28
N GLU A 186 5.02 -2.55 6.76
CA GLU A 186 4.40 -1.23 6.75
C GLU A 186 3.17 -1.26 7.65
N MET A 187 3.10 -0.35 8.61
CA MET A 187 1.89 -0.09 9.38
C MET A 187 1.37 1.29 9.03
N SER A 188 0.09 1.40 8.69
CA SER A 188 -0.49 2.67 8.29
C SER A 188 -1.92 2.87 8.78
N ALA A 189 -2.26 4.13 9.04
CA ALA A 189 -3.61 4.57 9.37
C ALA A 189 -3.92 5.84 8.57
N ALA A 190 -5.04 5.83 7.85
CA ALA A 190 -5.47 6.96 7.03
C ALA A 190 -6.56 7.76 7.76
N LEU A 191 -6.49 9.09 7.65
CA LEU A 191 -7.48 10.01 8.19
C LEU A 191 -7.80 11.12 7.16
N PRO A 192 -9.00 11.71 7.21
CA PRO A 192 -9.29 12.91 6.41
C PRO A 192 -8.27 14.02 6.66
N ASP A 193 -7.90 14.78 5.63
CA ASP A 193 -6.85 15.82 5.72
C ASP A 193 -7.16 16.93 6.75
N THR A 194 -8.44 17.12 7.08
CA THR A 194 -8.91 18.11 8.08
C THR A 194 -8.83 17.63 9.53
N LYS A 195 -8.58 16.34 9.78
CA LYS A 195 -8.51 15.80 11.14
C LYS A 195 -7.10 15.89 11.72
N GLU A 196 -7.03 16.10 13.03
CA GLU A 196 -5.76 16.04 13.78
C GLU A 196 -5.22 14.59 13.78
N TYR A 197 -3.93 14.43 13.44
CA TYR A 197 -3.30 13.11 13.30
C TYR A 197 -2.65 12.58 14.56
N MET A 198 -2.41 13.42 15.58
CA MET A 198 -1.54 13.08 16.71
C MET A 198 -2.06 11.90 17.54
N THR A 199 -3.37 11.84 17.78
CA THR A 199 -4.01 10.71 18.48
C THR A 199 -3.84 9.40 17.71
N THR A 200 -4.05 9.43 16.39
CA THR A 200 -3.88 8.27 15.50
C THR A 200 -2.41 7.84 15.44
N ALA A 201 -1.48 8.79 15.35
CA ALA A 201 -0.04 8.52 15.35
C ALA A 201 0.40 7.81 16.64
N LYS A 202 -0.05 8.29 17.81
CA LYS A 202 0.23 7.65 19.11
C LYS A 202 -0.37 6.25 19.22
N ALA A 203 -1.60 6.06 18.74
CA ALA A 203 -2.24 4.74 18.72
C ALA A 203 -1.51 3.75 17.79
N LEU A 204 -1.09 4.22 16.61
CA LEU A 204 -0.31 3.43 15.65
C LEU A 204 1.03 3.01 16.27
N ARG A 205 1.72 3.94 16.94
CA ARG A 205 2.97 3.67 17.64
C ARG A 205 2.80 2.68 18.78
N SER A 206 1.80 2.88 19.64
CA SER A 206 1.50 1.98 20.76
C SER A 206 1.18 0.56 20.28
N PHE A 207 0.50 0.41 19.14
CA PHE A 207 0.27 -0.90 18.56
C PHE A 207 1.55 -1.52 17.98
N ALA A 208 2.40 -0.74 17.32
CA ALA A 208 3.71 -1.22 16.86
C ALA A 208 4.59 -1.70 18.03
N ASP A 209 4.57 -1.01 19.17
CA ASP A 209 5.33 -1.40 20.36
C ASP A 209 4.85 -2.76 20.93
N GLN A 210 3.57 -3.11 20.79
CA GLN A 210 3.06 -4.45 21.18
C GLN A 210 3.61 -5.59 20.31
N LEU A 211 4.10 -5.27 19.11
CA LEU A 211 4.71 -6.23 18.19
C LEU A 211 6.22 -6.35 18.39
N SER A 212 6.83 -5.45 19.20
CA SER A 212 8.26 -5.50 19.48
C SER A 212 8.65 -6.85 20.11
N PRO A 213 9.83 -7.42 19.75
CA PRO A 213 10.24 -8.76 20.15
C PRO A 213 10.12 -9.04 21.65
#